data_AF-A0A971TQM7-F1
#
_entry.id   AF-A0A971TQM7-F1
#
_cell.length_a   1.000
_cell.length_b   1.000
_cell.length_c   1.000
_cell.angle_alpha   90.00
_cell.angle_beta   90.00
_cell.angle_gamma   90.00
#
_symmetry.space_group_name_H-M   'P 1'
#
loop_
_entity.id
_entity.type
_entity.pdbx_description
1 polymer ?
#
loop_
_entity_poly.entity_id
_entity_poly.type
_entity_poly.pdbx_seq_one_letter_code
_entity_poly.pdbx_strand_id
1 'polypeptide(L)' 'MTPLGVNGSRKLQDIFTDLKLPRAQRDRVPLVVCRGEIIWLPGYRIAADWAVPSPTAEAVHVTLKSK' A
#
# COMPACT_ATOMS: atom_id res chain seq x y z
N MET A 1 -5.10 -4.78 4.70
CA MET A 1 -4.38 -3.55 5.10
C MET A 1 -5.39 -2.54 5.58
N THR A 2 -5.03 -1.63 6.49
CA THR A 2 -5.86 -0.47 6.87
C THR A 2 -5.34 0.72 6.08
N PRO A 3 -5.96 1.16 4.96
CA PRO A 3 -5.45 2.29 4.19
C PRO A 3 -5.53 3.60 4.99
N LEU A 4 -4.56 4.49 4.82
CA LEU A 4 -4.61 5.82 5.42
C LEU A 4 -5.93 6.55 5.05
N GLY A 5 -6.62 7.08 6.06
CA GLY A 5 -7.90 7.79 5.90
C GLY A 5 -9.15 6.91 5.83
N VAL A 6 -9.03 5.58 6.00
CA VAL A 6 -10.16 4.64 6.06
C VAL A 6 -10.21 3.99 7.44
N ASN A 7 -11.40 3.95 8.04
CA ASN A 7 -11.62 3.19 9.28
C ASN A 7 -11.72 1.69 8.98
N GLY A 8 -10.83 0.90 9.59
CA GLY A 8 -10.83 -0.55 9.49
C GLY A 8 -10.05 -1.12 8.31
N SER A 9 -9.94 -2.46 8.30
CA SER A 9 -9.17 -3.18 7.29
C SER A 9 -9.93 -3.29 5.97
N ARG A 10 -9.24 -3.09 4.84
CA ARG A 10 -9.74 -3.43 3.49
C ARG A 10 -8.98 -4.60 2.88
N LYS A 11 -9.73 -5.40 2.11
CA LYS A 11 -9.15 -6.44 1.26
C LYS A 11 -8.44 -5.80 0.08
N LEU A 12 -7.36 -6.42 -0.35
CA LEU A 12 -6.60 -5.97 -1.52
C LEU A 12 -7.44 -5.97 -2.80
N GLN A 13 -8.34 -6.94 -2.95
CA GLN A 13 -9.26 -7.04 -4.09
C GLN A 13 -10.22 -5.84 -4.19
N ASP A 14 -10.71 -5.34 -3.06
CA ASP A 14 -11.61 -4.18 -3.02
C ASP A 14 -10.86 -2.93 -3.45
N ILE A 15 -9.64 -2.76 -2.92
CA ILE A 15 -8.74 -1.66 -3.32
C ILE A 15 -8.48 -1.69 -4.84
N PHE A 16 -8.16 -2.86 -5.40
CA PHE A 16 -7.95 -2.98 -6.85
C PHE A 16 -9.20 -2.72 -7.67
N THR A 17 -10.37 -3.06 -7.13
CA THR A 17 -11.65 -2.79 -7.79
C THR A 17 -11.94 -1.30 -7.82
N ASP A 18 -11.76 -0.60 -6.70
CA ASP A 18 -11.94 0.86 -6.61
C ASP A 18 -10.97 1.61 -7.54
N LEU A 19 -9.73 1.14 -7.63
CA LEU A 19 -8.72 1.67 -8.54
C LEU A 19 -8.99 1.33 -10.01
N LYS A 20 -10.02 0.53 -10.30
CA LYS A 20 -10.35 0.01 -11.64
C LYS A 20 -9.17 -0.69 -12.30
N LEU A 21 -8.34 -1.37 -11.51
CA LEU A 21 -7.18 -2.10 -11.99
C LEU A 21 -7.61 -3.32 -12.81
N PRO A 22 -7.21 -3.44 -14.10
CA PRO A 22 -7.44 -4.62 -14.90
C PRO A 22 -6.85 -5.85 -14.24
N ARG A 23 -7.54 -7.00 -14.33
CA ARG A 23 -7.12 -8.25 -13.67
C ARG A 23 -5.69 -8.65 -14.04
N ALA A 24 -5.30 -8.52 -15.30
CA ALA A 24 -3.95 -8.84 -15.78
C ALA A 24 -2.84 -7.95 -15.18
N GLN A 25 -3.18 -6.77 -14.65
CA GLN A 25 -2.22 -5.89 -13.99
C GLN A 25 -2.13 -6.18 -12.49
N ARG A 26 -3.20 -6.70 -11.86
CA ARG A 26 -3.26 -6.94 -10.40
C ARG A 26 -2.14 -7.87 -9.92
N ASP A 27 -1.86 -8.93 -10.67
CA ASP A 27 -0.81 -9.91 -10.35
C ASP A 27 0.61 -9.34 -10.48
N ARG A 28 0.75 -8.16 -11.11
CA ARG A 28 2.02 -7.46 -11.30
C ARG A 28 2.20 -6.31 -10.33
N VAL A 29 1.18 -5.97 -9.53
CA VAL A 29 1.29 -4.89 -8.55
C VAL A 29 2.18 -5.36 -7.40
N PRO A 30 3.32 -4.70 -7.14
CA PRO A 30 4.17 -5.08 -6.01
C PRO A 30 3.45 -4.86 -4.68
N LEU A 31 3.75 -5.68 -3.68
CA LEU A 31 3.27 -5.54 -2.31
C LEU A 31 4.48 -5.46 -1.38
N VAL A 32 4.50 -4.47 -0.50
CA VAL A 32 5.49 -4.42 0.58
C VAL A 32 4.84 -4.93 1.85
N VAL A 33 5.42 -5.99 2.40
CA VAL A 33 4.91 -6.73 3.55
C VAL A 33 5.93 -6.67 4.68
N CYS A 34 5.47 -6.34 5.89
CA CYS A 34 6.27 -6.40 7.10
C CYS A 34 5.48 -7.14 8.18
N ARG A 35 6.11 -8.12 8.84
CA ARG A 35 5.48 -8.95 9.90
C ARG A 35 4.16 -9.60 9.48
N GLY A 36 4.03 -9.97 8.20
CA GLY A 36 2.82 -10.57 7.65
C GLY A 36 1.72 -9.57 7.25
N GLU A 37 1.94 -8.27 7.46
CA GLU A 37 0.99 -7.21 7.11
C GLU A 37 1.40 -6.48 5.84
N ILE A 38 0.44 -6.18 4.96
CA ILE A 38 0.68 -5.30 3.79
C ILE A 38 0.74 -3.85 4.29
N ILE A 39 1.94 -3.27 4.26
CA ILE A 39 2.22 -1.93 4.79
C ILE A 39 2.22 -0.86 3.70
N TRP A 40 2.51 -1.25 2.46
CA TRP A 40 2.55 -0.32 1.34
C TRP A 40 2.21 -1.04 0.04
N LEU A 41 1.28 -0.43 -0.70
CA LEU A 41 0.91 -0.75 -2.07
C LEU A 41 1.52 0.33 -2.97
N PRO A 42 2.71 0.10 -3.55
CA PRO A 42 3.49 1.08 -4.30
C PRO A 42 2.71 1.66 -5.48
N GLY A 43 2.76 2.99 -5.61
CA GLY A 43 1.96 3.73 -6.59
C GLY A 43 0.50 3.96 -6.19
N TYR A 44 0.03 3.39 -5.08
CA TYR A 44 -1.38 3.46 -4.68
C TYR A 44 -1.59 3.95 -3.24
N ARG A 45 -1.26 3.17 -2.21
CA ARG A 45 -1.65 3.47 -0.81
C ARG A 45 -0.64 2.95 0.20
N ILE A 46 -0.44 3.70 1.28
CA ILE A 46 0.26 3.25 2.50
C ILE A 46 -0.76 2.82 3.56
N ALA A 47 -0.41 1.85 4.39
CA ALA A 47 -1.22 1.49 5.55
C ALA A 47 -1.17 2.62 6.59
N ALA A 48 -2.31 2.92 7.23
CA ALA A 48 -2.47 4.01 8.18
C ALA A 48 -1.47 3.92 9.34
N ASP A 49 -1.33 2.72 9.92
CA ASP A 49 -0.43 2.45 11.05
C ASP A 49 1.06 2.53 10.68
N TRP A 50 1.36 2.63 9.38
CA TRP A 50 2.71 2.72 8.82
C TRP A 50 2.95 4.04 8.08
N ALA A 51 1.98 4.97 8.13
CA ALA A 51 2.12 6.27 7.52
C ALA A 51 3.19 7.09 8.25
N VAL A 52 4.03 7.77 7.48
CA VAL A 52 5.03 8.68 8.04
C VAL A 52 4.31 9.91 8.61
N PRO A 53 4.40 10.20 9.92
CA PRO A 53 3.53 11.17 10.58
C PRO A 53 3.92 12.63 10.30
N SER A 54 5.18 12.87 9.93
CA SER A 54 5.67 14.20 9.56
C SER A 54 6.89 14.12 8.64
N PRO A 55 7.24 15.20 7.91
CA PRO A 55 8.43 15.23 7.05
C PRO A 55 9.76 15.03 7.78
N THR A 56 9.79 15.19 9.11
CA THR A 56 10.99 15.08 9.95
C THR A 56 11.04 13.81 10.79
N ALA A 57 10.00 12.98 10.74
CA ALA A 57 9.98 11.72 11.46
C ALA A 57 11.03 10.76 10.90
N GLU A 58 11.65 9.99 11.80
CA GLU A 58 12.52 8.90 11.38
C GLU A 58 11.70 7.86 10.60
N ALA A 59 12.19 7.47 9.43
CA ALA A 59 11.49 6.56 8.53
C ALA A 59 12.48 5.76 7.68
N VAL A 60 12.04 4.60 7.23
CA VAL A 60 12.76 3.82 6.21
C VAL A 60 12.32 4.30 4.84
N HIS A 61 13.27 4.77 4.03
CA HIS A 61 13.00 5.14 2.64
C HIS A 61 13.13 3.91 1.73
N VAL A 62 12.01 3.49 1.14
CA VAL A 62 11.98 2.40 0.15
C VAL A 62 11.58 2.98 -1.20
N THR A 63 12.36 2.69 -2.24
CA THR A 63 12.06 3.07 -3.63
C THR A 63 11.86 1.83 -4.48
N LEU A 64 10.76 1.81 -5.25
CA LEU A 64 10.52 0.81 -6.28
C LEU A 64 10.58 1.48 -7.65
N LYS A 65 11.39 0.91 -8.52
CA LYS A 65 11.50 1.30 -9.93
C LYS A 65 11.02 0.11 -10.76
N SER A 66 10.01 0.31 -11.61
CA SER A 66 9.82 -0.66 -12.69
C SER A 66 10.89 -0.40 -13.75
N LYS A 67 11.29 -1.47 -14.44
CA LYS A 67 11.95 -1.31 -15.75
C LYS A 67 11.01 -0.67 -16.75
#